data_AF-A0A522WSB0-F1
#
_entry.id   AF-A0A522WSB0-F1
#
_cell.length_a   1.000
_cell.length_b   1.000
_cell.length_c   1.000
_cell.angle_alpha   90.00
_cell.angle_beta   90.00
_cell.angle_gamma   90.00
#
_symmetry.space_group_name_H-M   'P 1'
#
loop_
_entity.id
_entity.type
_entity.pdbx_description
1 polymer ?
#
loop_
_entity_poly.entity_id
_entity_poly.type
_entity_poly.pdbx_seq_one_letter_code
_entity_poly.pdbx_strand_id
1 'polypeptide(L)'
;MTILKSWVLNIVNLLHSVKDENLKWQQANQGSQAKLKHVRALAEKALEAELKKKSVQLEHDISLLKTKHDAELSMFKTKCKQDVKDYKQYLAALDQLKSSIQASYTHLPEAVAFTIHHHAKYLLNKMWEAEDFEQKMQHEMQLIRFMTTVHEDARLYLEGASTESLPQRTLNLIQQQ
;
A
#
# COMPACT_ATOMS: atom_id res chain seq x y z
N MET A 1 -93.47 34.81 5.46
CA MET A 1 -93.04 33.39 5.37
C MET A 1 -92.32 33.04 4.04
N THR A 2 -92.31 33.94 3.05
CA THR A 2 -91.68 33.75 1.72
C THR A 2 -90.19 34.09 1.67
N ILE A 3 -89.72 35.05 2.48
CA ILE A 3 -88.32 35.55 2.49
C ILE A 3 -87.35 34.54 3.13
N LEU A 4 -87.78 33.87 4.21
CA LEU A 4 -87.00 32.81 4.87
C LEU A 4 -86.84 31.57 3.98
N LYS A 5 -87.88 31.24 3.20
CA LYS A 5 -87.82 30.15 2.20
C LYS A 5 -86.84 30.48 1.06
N SER A 6 -86.85 31.71 0.54
CA SER A 6 -85.95 32.09 -0.57
C SER A 6 -84.47 32.15 -0.14
N TRP A 7 -84.19 32.55 1.11
CA TRP A 7 -82.84 32.59 1.64
C TRP A 7 -82.24 31.19 1.85
N VAL A 8 -83.01 30.26 2.44
CA VAL A 8 -82.59 28.86 2.60
C VAL A 8 -82.38 28.19 1.23
N LEU A 9 -83.26 28.46 0.27
CA LEU A 9 -83.11 27.98 -1.12
C LEU A 9 -81.83 28.51 -1.77
N ASN A 10 -81.48 29.78 -1.57
CA ASN A 10 -80.25 30.35 -2.12
C ASN A 10 -78.98 29.72 -1.53
N ILE A 11 -78.95 29.44 -0.22
CA ILE A 11 -77.79 28.78 0.41
C ILE A 11 -77.62 27.35 -0.10
N VAL A 12 -78.73 26.61 -0.24
CA VAL A 12 -78.72 25.25 -0.79
C VAL A 12 -78.24 25.26 -2.25
N ASN A 13 -78.67 26.25 -3.04
CA ASN A 13 -78.20 26.41 -4.43
C ASN A 13 -76.71 26.77 -4.49
N LEU A 14 -76.21 27.61 -3.57
CA LEU A 14 -74.80 27.98 -3.48
C LEU A 14 -73.93 26.77 -3.09
N LEU A 15 -74.39 25.98 -2.11
CA LEU A 15 -73.75 24.72 -1.71
C LEU A 15 -73.73 23.71 -2.85
N HIS A 16 -74.82 23.58 -3.60
CA HIS A 16 -74.86 22.73 -4.78
C HIS A 16 -73.93 23.23 -5.88
N SER A 17 -73.88 24.53 -6.14
CA SER A 17 -72.96 25.12 -7.13
C SER A 17 -71.50 24.85 -6.78
N VAL A 18 -71.10 25.06 -5.52
CA VAL A 18 -69.73 24.80 -5.05
C VAL A 18 -69.40 23.31 -5.13
N LYS A 19 -70.35 22.44 -4.78
CA LYS A 19 -70.18 20.99 -4.89
C LYS A 19 -70.01 20.54 -6.34
N ASP A 20 -70.81 21.07 -7.26
CA ASP A 20 -70.76 20.74 -8.68
C ASP A 20 -69.48 21.27 -9.34
N GLU A 21 -69.03 22.45 -8.96
CA GLU A 21 -67.76 23.03 -9.43
C GLU A 21 -66.56 22.23 -8.92
N ASN A 22 -66.59 21.80 -7.65
CA ASN A 22 -65.59 20.90 -7.09
C ASN A 22 -65.59 19.52 -7.76
N LEU A 23 -66.77 18.95 -8.07
CA LEU A 23 -66.89 17.69 -8.81
C LEU A 23 -66.37 17.81 -10.24
N LYS A 24 -66.68 18.91 -10.93
CA LYS A 24 -66.14 19.22 -12.26
C LYS A 24 -64.62 19.38 -12.22
N TRP A 25 -64.08 20.07 -11.20
CA TRP A 25 -62.64 20.20 -11.01
C TRP A 25 -61.98 18.86 -10.73
N GLN A 26 -62.55 18.03 -9.86
CA GLN A 26 -62.05 16.68 -9.58
C GLN A 26 -62.06 15.81 -10.84
N GLN A 27 -63.15 15.78 -11.60
CA GLN A 27 -63.23 15.01 -12.85
C GLN A 27 -62.21 15.51 -13.88
N ALA A 28 -62.05 16.82 -14.04
CA ALA A 28 -61.07 17.41 -14.95
C ALA A 28 -59.63 17.09 -14.54
N ASN A 29 -59.34 16.98 -13.23
CA ASN A 29 -57.98 16.83 -12.72
C ASN A 29 -57.61 15.37 -12.33
N GLN A 30 -58.58 14.46 -12.26
CA GLN A 30 -58.38 13.05 -11.90
C GLN A 30 -57.39 12.36 -12.85
N GLY A 31 -57.49 12.63 -14.15
CA GLY A 31 -56.56 12.09 -15.15
C GLY A 31 -55.12 12.58 -14.94
N SER A 32 -54.95 13.86 -14.63
CA SER A 32 -53.64 14.46 -14.34
C SER A 32 -53.03 13.89 -13.05
N GLN A 33 -53.84 13.72 -12.00
CA GLN A 33 -53.39 13.11 -10.75
C GLN A 33 -53.00 11.64 -10.90
N ALA A 34 -53.78 10.86 -11.67
CA ALA A 34 -53.45 9.47 -11.95
C ALA A 34 -52.14 9.35 -12.75
N LYS A 35 -51.95 10.22 -13.76
CA LYS A 35 -50.69 10.31 -14.52
C LYS A 35 -49.51 10.65 -13.62
N LEU A 36 -49.63 11.64 -12.73
CA LEU A 36 -48.57 12.01 -11.80
C LEU A 36 -48.21 10.86 -10.85
N LYS A 37 -49.20 10.16 -10.28
CA LYS A 37 -48.94 8.98 -9.43
C LYS A 37 -48.22 7.88 -10.19
N HIS A 38 -48.63 7.62 -11.43
CA HIS A 38 -48.01 6.61 -12.27
C HIS A 38 -46.56 6.97 -12.62
N VAL A 39 -46.31 8.21 -13.04
CA VAL A 39 -44.95 8.70 -13.35
C VAL A 39 -44.07 8.62 -12.12
N ARG A 40 -44.58 9.01 -10.94
CA ARG A 40 -43.85 8.89 -9.67
C ARG A 40 -43.48 7.45 -9.35
N ALA A 41 -44.43 6.52 -9.45
CA ALA A 41 -44.17 5.10 -9.20
C ALA A 41 -43.15 4.51 -10.19
N LEU A 42 -43.18 4.92 -11.46
CA LEU A 42 -42.17 4.53 -12.44
C LEU A 42 -40.80 5.11 -12.11
N ALA A 43 -40.73 6.39 -11.73
CA ALA A 43 -39.48 7.04 -11.33
C ALA A 43 -38.87 6.40 -10.08
N GLU A 44 -39.70 6.07 -9.08
CA GLU A 44 -39.27 5.36 -7.87
C GLU A 44 -38.71 3.97 -8.21
N LYS A 45 -39.37 3.20 -9.09
CA LYS A 45 -38.85 1.90 -9.57
C LYS A 45 -37.56 2.03 -10.37
N ALA A 46 -37.45 3.04 -11.23
CA ALA A 46 -36.23 3.30 -12.00
C ALA A 46 -35.06 3.63 -11.08
N LEU A 47 -35.30 4.47 -10.06
CA LEU A 47 -34.30 4.81 -9.05
C LEU A 47 -33.88 3.58 -8.24
N GLU A 48 -34.81 2.73 -7.82
CA GLU A 48 -34.51 1.49 -7.10
C GLU A 48 -33.64 0.54 -7.95
N ALA A 49 -33.95 0.41 -9.23
CA ALA A 49 -33.15 -0.39 -10.16
C ALA A 49 -31.74 0.17 -10.35
N GLU A 50 -31.61 1.50 -10.47
CA GLU A 50 -30.31 2.16 -10.57
C GLU A 50 -29.48 1.99 -9.30
N LEU A 51 -30.09 2.17 -8.12
CA LEU A 51 -29.43 1.96 -6.83
C LEU A 51 -28.94 0.52 -6.69
N LYS A 52 -29.76 -0.48 -7.05
CA LYS A 52 -29.34 -1.89 -7.03
C LYS A 52 -28.16 -2.13 -7.97
N LYS A 53 -28.20 -1.60 -9.19
CA LYS A 53 -27.09 -1.71 -10.14
C LYS A 53 -25.81 -1.08 -9.60
N LYS A 54 -25.90 0.11 -9.02
CA LYS A 54 -24.75 0.81 -8.42
C LYS A 54 -24.21 0.07 -7.20
N SER A 55 -25.09 -0.48 -6.35
CA SER A 55 -24.68 -1.28 -5.20
C SER A 55 -23.87 -2.50 -5.62
N VAL A 56 -24.36 -3.26 -6.60
CA VAL A 56 -23.65 -4.45 -7.12
C VAL A 56 -22.32 -4.05 -7.76
N GLN A 57 -22.28 -2.95 -8.53
CA GLN A 57 -21.04 -2.45 -9.11
C GLN A 57 -20.01 -2.09 -8.03
N LEU A 58 -20.43 -1.34 -7.01
CA LEU A 58 -19.55 -0.95 -5.91
C LEU A 58 -19.05 -2.16 -5.13
N GLU A 59 -19.91 -3.14 -4.85
CA GLU A 59 -19.51 -4.37 -4.17
C GLU A 59 -18.47 -5.15 -4.97
N HIS A 60 -18.66 -5.23 -6.29
CA HIS A 60 -17.67 -5.83 -7.20
C HIS A 60 -16.35 -5.07 -7.19
N ASP A 61 -16.38 -3.74 -7.34
CA ASP A 61 -15.20 -2.89 -7.34
C ASP A 61 -14.43 -2.99 -6.00
N ILE A 62 -15.16 -3.02 -4.88
CA ILE A 62 -14.58 -3.24 -3.54
C ILE A 62 -13.92 -4.62 -3.46
N SER A 63 -14.57 -5.67 -3.99
CA SER A 63 -14.02 -7.02 -3.98
C SER A 63 -12.74 -7.11 -4.83
N LEU A 64 -12.70 -6.46 -5.99
CA LEU A 64 -11.52 -6.38 -6.84
C LEU A 64 -10.38 -5.64 -6.15
N LEU A 65 -10.67 -4.49 -5.54
CA LEU A 65 -9.67 -3.70 -4.81
C LEU A 65 -9.10 -4.46 -3.62
N LYS A 66 -9.95 -5.14 -2.84
CA LYS A 66 -9.50 -6.00 -1.72
C LYS A 66 -8.57 -7.10 -2.21
N THR A 67 -8.97 -7.83 -3.25
CA THR A 67 -8.16 -8.91 -3.81
C THR A 67 -6.80 -8.42 -4.31
N LYS A 68 -6.78 -7.26 -4.99
CA LYS A 68 -5.54 -6.64 -5.47
C LYS A 68 -4.63 -6.25 -4.31
N HIS A 69 -5.15 -5.56 -3.31
CA HIS A 69 -4.36 -5.14 -2.15
C HIS A 69 -3.87 -6.31 -1.31
N ASP A 70 -4.68 -7.36 -1.13
CA ASP A 70 -4.27 -8.57 -0.41
C ASP A 70 -3.12 -9.28 -1.15
N ALA A 71 -3.18 -9.33 -2.49
CA ALA A 71 -2.10 -9.88 -3.31
C ALA A 71 -0.83 -9.02 -3.20
N GLU A 72 -0.93 -7.70 -3.34
CA GLU A 72 0.19 -6.76 -3.18
C GLU A 72 0.84 -6.88 -1.80
N LEU A 73 0.03 -6.96 -0.75
CA LEU A 73 0.51 -7.12 0.62
C LEU A 73 1.21 -8.47 0.83
N SER A 74 0.67 -9.55 0.25
CA SER A 74 1.28 -10.88 0.32
C SER A 74 2.64 -10.92 -0.40
N MET A 75 2.72 -10.31 -1.58
CA MET A 75 3.96 -10.15 -2.33
C MET A 75 4.99 -9.33 -1.54
N PHE A 76 4.57 -8.19 -0.97
CA PHE A 76 5.43 -7.35 -0.16
C PHE A 76 5.95 -8.09 1.09
N LYS A 77 5.08 -8.80 1.81
CA LYS A 77 5.47 -9.64 2.95
C LYS A 77 6.49 -10.71 2.55
N THR A 78 6.30 -11.33 1.38
CA THR A 78 7.22 -12.34 0.87
C THR A 78 8.58 -11.73 0.54
N LYS A 79 8.58 -10.56 -0.11
CA LYS A 79 9.80 -9.79 -0.38
C LYS A 79 10.54 -9.44 0.91
N CYS A 80 9.88 -8.87 1.92
CA CYS A 80 10.51 -8.54 3.19
C CYS A 80 11.09 -9.77 3.91
N LYS A 81 10.39 -10.92 3.87
CA LYS A 81 10.92 -12.16 4.45
C LYS A 81 12.19 -12.64 3.75
N GLN A 82 12.22 -12.54 2.42
CA GLN A 82 13.36 -12.89 1.62
C GLN A 82 14.53 -11.93 1.89
N ASP A 83 14.26 -10.62 1.89
CA ASP A 83 15.26 -9.59 2.21
C ASP A 83 15.89 -9.83 3.60
N VAL A 84 15.07 -10.10 4.63
CA VAL A 84 15.57 -10.42 5.97
C VAL A 84 16.42 -11.70 5.98
N LYS A 85 16.05 -12.71 5.20
CA LYS A 85 16.82 -13.95 5.08
C LYS A 85 18.18 -13.67 4.44
N ASP A 86 18.21 -12.89 3.37
CA ASP A 86 19.42 -12.58 2.62
C ASP A 86 20.36 -11.72 3.49
N TYR A 87 19.83 -10.73 4.22
CA TYR A 87 20.61 -9.96 5.18
C TYR A 87 21.23 -10.84 6.30
N LYS A 88 20.48 -11.80 6.83
CA LYS A 88 21.01 -12.77 7.81
C LYS A 88 22.12 -13.64 7.22
N GLN A 89 21.99 -14.06 5.97
CA GLN A 89 23.03 -14.81 5.28
C GLN A 89 24.30 -13.97 5.09
N TYR A 90 24.18 -12.69 4.73
CA TYR A 90 25.31 -11.77 4.66
C TYR A 90 26.00 -11.60 6.01
N LEU A 91 25.25 -11.42 7.11
CA LEU A 91 25.84 -11.34 8.45
C LEU A 91 26.60 -12.62 8.81
N ALA A 92 26.03 -13.79 8.52
CA ALA A 92 26.70 -15.07 8.77
C ALA A 92 27.99 -15.21 7.95
N ALA A 93 28.00 -14.73 6.69
CA ALA A 93 29.19 -14.70 5.86
C ALA A 93 30.27 -13.75 6.42
N LEU A 94 29.89 -12.60 7.00
CA LEU A 94 30.81 -11.68 7.68
C LEU A 94 31.42 -12.28 8.96
N ASP A 95 30.64 -13.08 9.71
CA ASP A 95 31.14 -13.80 10.89
C ASP A 95 32.11 -14.93 10.49
N GLN A 96 31.81 -15.63 9.38
CA GLN A 96 32.73 -16.60 8.79
C GLN A 96 34.02 -15.93 8.30
N LEU A 97 33.93 -14.76 7.69
CA LEU A 97 35.10 -13.99 7.27
C LEU A 97 35.98 -13.62 8.47
N LYS A 98 35.39 -13.12 9.57
CA LYS A 98 36.12 -12.83 10.80
C LYS A 98 36.87 -14.07 11.31
N SER A 99 36.20 -15.23 11.32
CA SER A 99 36.79 -16.50 11.73
C SER A 99 37.93 -16.93 10.80
N SER A 100 37.76 -16.73 9.49
CA SER A 100 38.79 -17.01 8.47
C SER A 100 40.01 -16.11 8.61
N ILE A 101 39.84 -14.81 8.90
CA ILE A 101 40.94 -13.88 9.16
C ILE A 101 41.69 -14.29 10.44
N GLN A 102 40.98 -14.63 11.52
CA GLN A 102 41.59 -15.09 12.77
C GLN A 102 42.38 -16.38 12.60
N ALA A 103 41.87 -17.32 11.80
CA ALA A 103 42.55 -18.58 11.48
C ALA A 103 43.77 -18.37 10.57
N SER A 104 43.66 -17.46 9.59
CA SER A 104 44.72 -17.19 8.62
C SER A 104 45.85 -16.39 9.24
N TYR A 105 45.57 -15.44 10.15
CA TYR A 105 46.59 -14.60 10.76
C TYR A 105 46.64 -14.75 12.29
N THR A 106 47.31 -15.79 12.77
CA THR A 106 47.46 -16.08 14.22
C THR A 106 48.27 -15.03 15.00
N HIS A 107 49.04 -14.20 14.30
CA HIS A 107 49.91 -13.16 14.84
C HIS A 107 49.30 -11.75 14.70
N LEU A 108 48.12 -11.62 14.06
CA LEU A 108 47.43 -10.35 13.92
C LEU A 108 46.79 -9.95 15.26
N PRO A 109 46.94 -8.70 15.73
CA PRO A 109 46.21 -8.24 16.88
C PRO A 109 44.70 -8.37 16.67
N GLU A 110 43.99 -8.92 17.66
CA GLU A 110 42.56 -9.17 17.59
C GLU A 110 41.77 -7.91 17.19
N ALA A 111 42.25 -6.74 17.62
CA ALA A 111 41.72 -5.43 17.27
C ALA A 111 41.64 -5.17 15.76
N VAL A 112 42.57 -5.69 14.96
CA VAL A 112 42.58 -5.50 13.50
C VAL A 112 41.50 -6.36 12.84
N ALA A 113 41.36 -7.63 13.26
CA ALA A 113 40.28 -8.49 12.78
C ALA A 113 38.90 -7.93 13.13
N PHE A 114 38.74 -7.36 14.33
CA PHE A 114 37.52 -6.66 14.72
C PHE A 114 37.28 -5.39 13.90
N THR A 115 38.32 -4.62 13.57
CA THR A 115 38.19 -3.40 12.75
C THR A 115 37.72 -3.74 11.33
N ILE A 116 38.29 -4.78 10.72
CA ILE A 116 37.89 -5.27 9.39
C ILE A 116 36.43 -5.75 9.41
N HIS A 117 36.06 -6.55 10.42
CA HIS A 117 34.68 -7.03 10.58
C HIS A 117 33.69 -5.88 10.84
N HIS A 118 34.06 -4.91 11.69
CA HIS A 118 33.22 -3.76 11.99
C HIS A 118 32.99 -2.89 10.74
N HIS A 119 34.04 -2.68 9.94
CA HIS A 119 33.92 -1.94 8.69
C HIS A 119 33.05 -2.67 7.66
N ALA A 120 33.19 -3.99 7.51
CA ALA A 120 32.32 -4.79 6.65
C ALA A 120 30.84 -4.68 7.08
N LYS A 121 30.58 -4.75 8.39
CA LYS A 121 29.24 -4.58 8.97
C LYS A 121 28.70 -3.16 8.72
N TYR A 122 29.54 -2.15 8.85
CA TYR A 122 29.17 -0.76 8.56
C TYR A 122 28.78 -0.56 7.10
N LEU A 123 29.54 -1.10 6.15
CA LEU A 123 29.22 -1.05 4.72
C LEU A 123 27.92 -1.80 4.39
N LEU A 124 27.71 -2.97 5.00
CA LEU A 124 26.47 -3.74 4.86
C LEU A 124 25.26 -2.96 5.38
N ASN A 125 25.40 -2.28 6.53
CA ASN A 125 24.34 -1.44 7.08
C ASN A 125 24.04 -0.24 6.18
N LYS A 126 25.06 0.44 5.67
CA LYS A 126 24.89 1.55 4.71
C LYS A 126 24.16 1.12 3.43
N MET A 127 24.50 -0.05 2.89
CA MET A 127 23.78 -0.62 1.74
C MET A 127 22.32 -0.93 2.08
N TRP A 128 22.04 -1.37 3.30
CA TRP A 128 20.69 -1.77 3.71
C TRP A 128 19.79 -0.60 4.09
N GLU A 129 20.36 0.45 4.68
CA GLU A 129 19.67 1.67 5.13
C GLU A 129 19.44 2.68 4.00
N ALA A 130 20.14 2.55 2.86
CA ALA A 130 19.95 3.42 1.70
C ALA A 130 18.55 3.25 1.08
N GLU A 131 17.78 4.34 1.03
CA GLU A 131 16.45 4.39 0.41
C GLU A 131 16.52 4.49 -1.12
N ASP A 132 17.58 5.12 -1.64
CA ASP A 132 17.81 5.29 -3.08
C ASP A 132 18.51 4.06 -3.68
N PHE A 133 17.98 3.59 -4.82
CA PHE A 133 18.52 2.45 -5.55
C PHE A 133 19.94 2.71 -6.06
N GLU A 134 20.25 3.93 -6.53
CA GLU A 134 21.59 4.23 -7.03
C GLU A 134 22.62 4.22 -5.90
N GLN A 135 22.28 4.78 -4.74
CA GLN A 135 23.15 4.76 -3.56
C GLN A 135 23.33 3.33 -3.01
N LYS A 136 22.26 2.54 -3.00
CA LYS A 136 22.30 1.13 -2.60
C LYS A 136 23.25 0.33 -3.48
N MET A 137 23.20 0.52 -4.81
CA MET A 137 24.09 -0.13 -5.76
C MET A 137 25.56 0.29 -5.55
N GLN A 138 25.81 1.56 -5.28
CA GLN A 138 27.16 2.04 -4.97
C GLN A 138 27.71 1.42 -3.68
N HIS A 139 26.90 1.34 -2.64
CA HIS A 139 27.29 0.71 -1.37
C HIS A 139 27.47 -0.80 -1.50
N GLU A 140 26.66 -1.48 -2.30
CA GLU A 140 26.84 -2.89 -2.63
C GLU A 140 28.19 -3.12 -3.32
N MET A 141 28.52 -2.30 -4.32
CA MET A 141 29.81 -2.38 -5.03
C MET A 141 31.00 -2.12 -4.09
N GLN A 142 30.88 -1.16 -3.16
CA GLN A 142 31.88 -0.89 -2.13
C GLN A 142 32.08 -2.08 -1.20
N LEU A 143 30.98 -2.70 -0.75
CA LEU A 143 31.02 -3.89 0.10
C LEU A 143 31.68 -5.08 -0.62
N ILE A 144 31.30 -5.35 -1.87
CA ILE A 144 31.89 -6.44 -2.66
C ILE A 144 33.39 -6.21 -2.82
N ARG A 145 33.81 -5.01 -3.23
CA ARG A 145 35.23 -4.68 -3.39
C ARG A 145 36.01 -4.86 -2.09
N PHE A 146 35.44 -4.43 -0.96
CA PHE A 146 36.04 -4.62 0.36
C PHE A 146 36.20 -6.11 0.69
N MET A 147 35.13 -6.90 0.55
CA MET A 147 35.14 -8.34 0.84
C MET A 147 36.12 -9.12 -0.05
N THR A 148 36.18 -8.80 -1.35
CA THR A 148 37.14 -9.40 -2.27
C THR A 148 38.57 -9.08 -1.88
N THR A 149 38.86 -7.84 -1.47
CA THR A 149 40.21 -7.43 -1.05
C THR A 149 40.64 -8.15 0.23
N VAL A 150 39.74 -8.28 1.20
CA VAL A 150 39.98 -9.04 2.44
C VAL A 150 40.27 -10.51 2.14
N HIS A 151 39.48 -11.11 1.25
CA HIS A 151 39.66 -12.50 0.84
C HIS A 151 40.98 -12.71 0.08
N GLU A 152 41.35 -11.79 -0.83
CA GLU A 152 42.62 -11.84 -1.54
C GLU A 152 43.81 -11.70 -0.59
N ASP A 153 43.77 -10.75 0.35
CA ASP A 153 44.82 -10.58 1.35
C ASP A 153 44.94 -11.85 2.22
N ALA A 154 43.83 -12.43 2.69
CA ALA A 154 43.85 -13.68 3.45
C ALA A 154 44.41 -14.87 2.64
N ARG A 155 44.03 -14.98 1.35
CA ARG A 155 44.53 -16.03 0.46
C ARG A 155 46.03 -15.90 0.20
N LEU A 156 46.53 -14.69 -0.08
CA LEU A 156 47.95 -14.43 -0.36
C LEU A 156 48.83 -14.77 0.86
N TYR A 157 48.32 -14.57 2.07
CA TYR A 157 49.00 -14.98 3.29
C TYR A 157 49.10 -16.50 3.42
N LEU A 158 48.00 -17.23 3.17
CA LEU A 158 47.96 -18.70 3.21
C LEU A 158 48.83 -19.36 2.12
N GLU A 159 48.98 -18.71 0.96
CA GLU A 159 49.84 -19.17 -0.15
C GLU A 159 51.35 -18.88 0.08
N GLY A 160 51.72 -18.38 1.26
CA GLY A 160 53.12 -18.27 1.70
C GLY A 160 53.87 -17.05 1.16
N ALA A 161 53.17 -16.03 0.66
CA ALA A 161 53.80 -14.87 0.04
C ALA A 161 54.45 -13.88 1.02
N SER A 162 54.22 -14.01 2.33
CA SER A 162 54.90 -13.18 3.34
C SER A 162 54.64 -13.68 4.76
N THR A 163 55.69 -14.03 5.49
CA THR A 163 55.60 -14.44 6.91
C THR A 163 55.32 -13.28 7.87
N GLU A 164 55.30 -12.02 7.41
CA GLU A 164 55.15 -10.82 8.28
C GLU A 164 54.28 -9.69 7.70
N SER A 165 53.54 -9.89 6.60
CA SER A 165 52.76 -8.76 6.04
C SER A 165 51.36 -8.66 6.65
N LEU A 166 51.09 -7.51 7.27
CA LEU A 166 49.73 -7.08 7.63
C LEU A 166 48.88 -6.96 6.35
N PRO A 167 47.54 -7.11 6.43
CA PRO A 167 46.63 -6.93 5.29
C PRO A 167 46.54 -5.45 4.88
N GLN A 168 47.59 -4.94 4.24
CA GLN A 168 47.78 -3.53 3.92
C GLN A 168 46.73 -3.03 2.92
N ARG A 169 46.33 -3.85 1.94
CA ARG A 169 45.31 -3.44 0.95
C ARG A 169 43.96 -3.26 1.61
N THR A 170 43.58 -4.19 2.48
CA THR A 170 42.38 -4.09 3.31
C THR A 170 42.40 -2.87 4.21
N LEU A 171 43.50 -2.61 4.92
CA LEU A 171 43.64 -1.46 5.81
C LEU A 171 43.62 -0.12 5.05
N ASN A 172 44.20 -0.06 3.86
CA ASN A 172 44.16 1.12 3.01
C ASN A 172 42.73 1.44 2.56
N LEU A 173 41.90 0.44 2.28
CA LEU A 173 40.49 0.66 1.94
C LEU A 173 39.69 1.25 3.10
N ILE A 174 40.01 0.87 4.35
CA ILE A 174 39.36 1.43 5.54
C ILE A 174 39.77 2.89 5.76
N GLN A 175 41.00 3.28 5.37
CA GLN A 175 41.53 4.63 5.54
C GLN A 175 41.17 5.61 4.40
N GLN A 176 40.82 5.10 3.22
CA GLN A 176 40.53 5.90 2.02
C GLN A 176 39.06 6.36 1.90
N GLN A 177 38.24 6.12 2.92
CA GLN A 177 36.84 6.56 3.00
C GLN A 177 36.61 7.51 4.18
#